data_AF-A0A7V9RU02-F1
#
_entry.id   AF-A0A7V9RU02-F1
#
_cell.length_a   1.000
_cell.length_b   1.000
_cell.length_c   1.000
_cell.angle_alpha   90.00
_cell.angle_beta   90.00
_cell.angle_gamma   90.00
#
_symmetry.space_group_name_H-M   'P 1'
#
loop_
_entity.id
_entity.type
_entity.pdbx_description
1 polymer ?
#
loop_
_entity_poly.entity_id
_entity_poly.type
_entity_poly.pdbx_seq_one_letter_code
_entity_poly.pdbx_strand_id
1 'polypeptide(L)'
;MPGGVNSPVRAFKSVGGTPLFIKSAKGAYLFDEDGNKYIDYINSWGPMILGHAYEPVVKAIQEKASYSTSFGAPTELEVDMAELIKSMVPNVDLIRMVSSGTEACMSAVRLARGYTGKNKIIKFDGCYHGHADCFLVNAGSGVATLNIQTIPGVTAGVANDTLTAPFNNLSIVENLVTENKGEIAAIIIEPVVGNMGCILPKPGFLDGLRKICNEENIVFIFDEVMTGFRLAAGGAQEKLKIDADLVTYGKVIG
;
A
#
# COMPACT_ATOMS: atom_id res chain seq x y z
N MET A 1 18.04 13.25 -13.51
CA MET A 1 16.82 12.85 -12.78
C MET A 1 15.91 14.06 -12.63
N PRO A 2 14.61 13.98 -12.97
CA PRO A 2 13.66 15.07 -12.70
C PRO A 2 13.67 15.47 -11.22
N GLY A 3 13.90 16.74 -10.92
CA GLY A 3 14.01 17.22 -9.54
C GLY A 3 15.22 16.66 -8.75
N GLY A 4 16.19 16.05 -9.42
CA GLY A 4 17.40 15.50 -8.79
C GLY A 4 17.22 14.18 -8.02
N VAL A 5 16.02 13.58 -8.04
CA VAL A 5 15.70 12.39 -7.23
C VAL A 5 14.86 11.37 -8.01
N ASN A 6 14.92 10.10 -7.62
CA ASN A 6 14.08 9.03 -8.18
C ASN A 6 12.71 8.87 -7.49
N SER A 7 12.51 9.53 -6.34
CA SER A 7 11.23 9.53 -5.62
C SER A 7 10.94 10.95 -5.12
N PRO A 8 9.78 11.56 -5.45
CA PRO A 8 9.52 12.98 -5.23
C PRO A 8 9.73 13.46 -3.78
N VAL A 9 9.35 12.64 -2.80
CA VAL A 9 9.48 12.99 -1.37
C VAL A 9 10.93 13.22 -0.94
N ARG A 10 11.88 12.58 -1.65
CA ARG A 10 13.32 12.73 -1.37
C ARG A 10 13.88 14.08 -1.78
N ALA A 11 13.14 14.93 -2.49
CA ALA A 11 13.61 16.26 -2.89
C ALA A 11 13.46 17.33 -1.78
N PHE A 12 12.98 16.97 -0.59
CA PHE A 12 12.80 17.85 0.58
C PHE A 12 11.88 19.07 0.35
N LYS A 13 11.11 19.10 -0.76
CA LYS A 13 10.22 20.23 -1.08
C LYS A 13 9.22 20.57 0.03
N SER A 14 8.78 19.59 0.81
CA SER A 14 7.81 19.80 1.91
C SER A 14 8.43 20.36 3.19
N VAL A 15 9.75 20.26 3.36
CA VAL A 15 10.47 20.69 4.58
C VAL A 15 11.49 21.81 4.31
N GLY A 16 11.74 22.12 3.04
CA GLY A 16 12.74 23.10 2.62
C GLY A 16 14.18 22.54 2.66
N GLY A 17 15.10 23.34 2.14
CA GLY A 17 16.52 22.99 2.07
C GLY A 17 16.87 22.03 0.93
N THR A 18 18.07 21.43 1.01
CA THR A 18 18.58 20.44 0.06
C THR A 18 18.60 19.06 0.71
N PRO A 19 18.26 17.99 -0.03
CA PRO A 19 18.19 16.66 0.55
C PRO A 19 19.56 16.12 0.96
N LEU A 20 19.57 15.32 2.03
CA LEU A 20 20.75 14.62 2.51
C LEU A 20 21.11 13.45 1.58
N PHE A 21 22.38 13.33 1.23
CA PHE A 21 22.91 12.17 0.52
C PHE A 21 23.46 11.17 1.53
N ILE A 22 22.81 10.01 1.64
CA ILE A 22 23.19 8.98 2.61
C ILE A 22 24.25 8.07 1.99
N LYS A 23 25.37 7.92 2.71
CA LYS A 23 26.50 7.06 2.35
C LYS A 23 26.35 5.63 2.87
N SER A 24 25.93 5.48 4.11
CA SER A 24 25.79 4.16 4.75
C SER A 24 24.77 4.17 5.89
N ALA A 25 24.38 2.97 6.34
CA ALA A 25 23.42 2.78 7.41
C ALA A 25 23.73 1.50 8.20
N LYS A 26 23.54 1.52 9.53
CA LYS A 26 23.70 0.34 10.39
C LYS A 26 22.84 0.45 11.65
N GLY A 27 22.08 -0.60 11.95
CA GLY A 27 21.17 -0.60 13.09
C GLY A 27 20.15 0.53 12.96
N ALA A 28 20.06 1.39 13.97
CA ALA A 28 19.13 2.53 13.98
C ALA A 28 19.71 3.83 13.39
N TYR A 29 20.83 3.77 12.67
CA TYR A 29 21.56 4.98 12.26
C TYR A 29 21.80 5.09 10.74
N LEU A 30 21.70 6.32 10.23
CA LEU A 30 22.16 6.74 8.91
C LEU A 30 23.43 7.59 9.05
N PHE A 31 24.31 7.49 8.05
CA PHE A 31 25.51 8.29 7.90
C PHE A 31 25.51 8.95 6.52
N ASP A 32 25.58 10.27 6.47
CA ASP A 32 25.60 11.01 5.20
C ASP A 32 27.02 11.12 4.60
N GLU A 33 27.11 11.68 3.39
CA GLU A 33 28.39 11.88 2.69
C GLU A 33 29.32 12.89 3.37
N ASP A 34 28.79 13.79 4.21
CA ASP A 34 29.54 14.77 4.99
C ASP A 34 30.03 14.21 6.35
N GLY A 35 29.67 12.97 6.67
CA GLY A 35 30.08 12.27 7.89
C GLY A 35 29.17 12.52 9.10
N ASN A 36 28.01 13.15 8.91
CA ASN A 36 27.01 13.32 9.96
C ASN A 36 26.31 11.99 10.27
N LYS A 37 25.90 11.82 11.52
CA LYS A 37 25.19 10.63 12.01
C LYS A 37 23.78 11.01 12.48
N TYR A 38 22.79 10.26 12.05
CA TYR A 38 21.38 10.48 12.38
C TYR A 38 20.76 9.24 13.01
N ILE A 39 19.90 9.41 14.03
CA ILE A 39 18.96 8.36 14.44
C ILE A 39 17.84 8.31 13.39
N ASP A 40 17.61 7.15 12.78
CA ASP A 40 16.69 7.01 11.67
C ASP A 40 15.29 6.54 12.11
N TYR A 41 14.32 7.43 11.95
CA TYR A 41 12.89 7.12 12.10
C TYR A 41 12.18 6.92 10.75
N ILE A 42 12.85 7.19 9.62
CA ILE A 42 12.32 6.93 8.27
C ILE A 42 12.41 5.45 7.95
N ASN A 43 13.49 4.77 8.33
CA ASN A 43 13.67 3.32 8.17
C ASN A 43 13.43 2.84 6.74
N SER A 44 13.96 3.58 5.76
CA SER A 44 13.71 3.37 4.32
C SER A 44 12.21 3.35 3.95
N TRP A 45 11.40 4.14 4.66
CA TRP A 45 9.95 4.20 4.58
C TRP A 45 9.21 2.95 5.10
N GLY A 46 9.90 2.06 5.82
CA GLY A 46 9.28 0.90 6.49
C GLY A 46 10.00 -0.46 6.42
N PRO A 47 10.82 -0.82 5.42
CA PRO A 47 11.42 -2.17 5.36
C PRO A 47 12.35 -2.51 6.54
N MET A 48 13.02 -1.51 7.11
CA MET A 48 14.12 -1.71 8.05
C MET A 48 13.65 -1.99 9.49
N ILE A 49 12.69 -2.91 9.67
CA ILE A 49 12.12 -3.25 10.98
C ILE A 49 13.16 -3.87 11.94
N LEU A 50 14.14 -4.59 11.39
CA LEU A 50 15.28 -5.16 12.13
C LEU A 50 16.48 -4.20 12.20
N GLY A 51 16.32 -2.97 11.72
CA GLY A 51 17.40 -2.00 11.53
C GLY A 51 18.21 -2.25 10.25
N HIS A 52 19.00 -1.24 9.88
CA HIS A 52 19.80 -1.24 8.67
C HIS A 52 20.95 -2.25 8.72
N ALA A 53 21.21 -2.91 7.59
CA ALA A 53 22.29 -3.89 7.42
C ALA A 53 22.33 -4.94 8.55
N TYR A 54 21.15 -5.48 8.90
CA TYR A 54 21.03 -6.59 9.84
C TYR A 54 21.81 -7.80 9.30
N GLU A 55 22.79 -8.28 10.07
CA GLU A 55 23.84 -9.18 9.56
C GLU A 55 23.30 -10.49 8.96
N PRO A 56 22.30 -11.17 9.56
CA PRO A 56 21.69 -12.35 8.94
C PRO A 56 21.11 -12.09 7.54
N VAL A 57 20.43 -10.95 7.35
CA VAL A 57 19.84 -10.58 6.04
C VAL A 57 20.95 -10.29 5.03
N VAL A 58 21.99 -9.54 5.42
CA VAL A 58 23.12 -9.23 4.53
C VAL A 58 23.82 -10.50 4.05
N LYS A 59 24.09 -11.45 4.96
CA LYS A 59 24.73 -12.72 4.61
C LYS A 59 23.86 -13.56 3.67
N ALA A 60 22.55 -13.65 3.93
CA ALA A 60 21.63 -14.38 3.06
C ALA A 60 21.59 -13.79 1.64
N ILE A 61 21.58 -12.45 1.51
CA ILE A 61 21.65 -11.77 0.20
C ILE A 61 22.98 -12.08 -0.50
N GLN A 62 24.12 -11.97 0.20
CA GLN A 62 25.44 -12.26 -0.37
C GLN A 62 25.57 -13.70 -0.86
N GLU A 63 25.07 -14.65 -0.08
CA GLU A 63 25.05 -16.06 -0.46
C GLU A 63 24.20 -16.27 -1.72
N LYS A 64 22.95 -15.78 -1.74
CA LYS A 64 22.06 -15.98 -2.89
C LYS A 64 22.55 -15.28 -4.15
N ALA A 65 23.16 -14.11 -4.02
CA ALA A 65 23.76 -13.39 -5.14
C ALA A 65 24.91 -14.16 -5.81
N SER A 66 25.57 -15.09 -5.11
CA SER A 66 26.64 -15.93 -5.69
C SER A 66 26.14 -16.99 -6.67
N TYR A 67 24.85 -17.37 -6.59
CA TYR A 67 24.22 -18.31 -7.53
C TYR A 67 23.67 -17.56 -8.76
N SER A 68 22.77 -16.61 -8.52
CA SER A 68 22.25 -15.61 -9.46
C SER A 68 21.21 -14.76 -8.73
N THR A 69 20.99 -13.53 -9.19
CA THR A 69 19.90 -12.67 -8.68
C THR A 69 18.58 -12.84 -9.43
N SER A 70 18.57 -13.58 -10.56
CA SER A 70 17.36 -13.88 -11.33
C SER A 70 17.55 -15.11 -12.23
N PHE A 71 16.50 -15.91 -12.39
CA PHE A 71 16.52 -17.16 -13.16
C PHE A 71 15.48 -17.23 -14.29
N GLY A 72 14.42 -16.41 -14.25
CA GLY A 72 13.31 -16.50 -15.21
C GLY A 72 12.49 -17.80 -15.13
N ALA A 73 12.66 -18.57 -14.04
CA ALA A 73 11.98 -19.82 -13.77
C ALA A 73 11.72 -19.94 -12.25
N PRO A 74 10.75 -20.78 -11.82
CA PRO A 74 10.42 -20.94 -10.41
C PRO A 74 11.59 -21.44 -9.56
N THR A 75 11.59 -21.04 -8.29
CA THR A 75 12.56 -21.45 -7.27
C THR A 75 11.84 -21.94 -6.01
N GLU A 76 12.48 -22.84 -5.25
CA GLU A 76 11.94 -23.32 -3.96
C GLU A 76 11.75 -22.17 -2.96
N LEU A 77 12.61 -21.14 -3.01
CA LEU A 77 12.51 -19.96 -2.16
C LEU A 77 11.17 -19.20 -2.33
N GLU A 78 10.56 -19.23 -3.52
CA GLU A 78 9.24 -18.64 -3.74
C GLU A 78 8.14 -19.41 -2.99
N VAL A 79 8.28 -20.74 -2.89
CA VAL A 79 7.37 -21.61 -2.15
C VAL A 79 7.56 -21.38 -0.65
N ASP A 80 8.81 -21.44 -0.17
CA ASP A 80 9.14 -21.21 1.24
C ASP A 80 8.61 -19.85 1.75
N MET A 81 8.79 -18.80 0.94
CA MET A 81 8.27 -17.47 1.26
C MET A 81 6.73 -17.45 1.32
N ALA A 82 6.06 -18.08 0.35
CA ALA A 82 4.61 -18.14 0.33
C ALA A 82 4.06 -18.92 1.55
N GLU A 83 4.67 -20.06 1.89
CA GLU A 83 4.29 -20.85 3.06
C GLU A 83 4.53 -20.10 4.37
N LEU A 84 5.67 -19.41 4.50
CA LEU A 84 5.98 -18.60 5.68
C LEU A 84 4.94 -17.49 5.87
N ILE A 85 4.64 -16.72 4.83
CA ILE A 85 3.64 -15.64 4.95
C ILE A 85 2.28 -16.22 5.32
N LYS A 86 1.83 -17.31 4.67
CA LYS A 86 0.56 -17.97 5.02
C LYS A 86 0.51 -18.45 6.47
N SER A 87 1.65 -18.88 7.03
CA SER A 87 1.73 -19.31 8.43
C SER A 87 1.67 -18.15 9.43
N MET A 88 2.10 -16.96 9.03
CA MET A 88 2.17 -15.78 9.89
C MET A 88 0.91 -14.91 9.82
N VAL A 89 0.23 -14.93 8.69
CA VAL A 89 -0.85 -14.00 8.37
C VAL A 89 -2.19 -14.73 8.37
N PRO A 90 -3.19 -14.30 9.17
CA PRO A 90 -4.51 -14.91 9.14
C PRO A 90 -5.19 -14.67 7.79
N ASN A 91 -6.15 -15.56 7.44
CA ASN A 91 -7.05 -15.36 6.30
C ASN A 91 -6.36 -15.13 4.94
N VAL A 92 -5.22 -15.79 4.69
CA VAL A 92 -4.52 -15.77 3.38
C VAL A 92 -4.33 -17.19 2.85
N ASP A 93 -5.05 -17.51 1.77
CA ASP A 93 -4.99 -18.85 1.15
C ASP A 93 -3.92 -18.96 0.06
N LEU A 94 -3.74 -17.90 -0.73
CA LEU A 94 -2.86 -17.87 -1.90
C LEU A 94 -2.10 -16.54 -1.94
N ILE A 95 -0.87 -16.59 -2.45
CA ILE A 95 0.03 -15.42 -2.51
C ILE A 95 0.64 -15.31 -3.91
N ARG A 96 0.83 -14.07 -4.36
CA ARG A 96 1.56 -13.73 -5.57
C ARG A 96 2.60 -12.67 -5.26
N MET A 97 3.87 -12.97 -5.53
CA MET A 97 4.95 -11.98 -5.46
C MET A 97 4.93 -11.08 -6.69
N VAL A 98 5.24 -9.80 -6.48
CA VAL A 98 5.36 -8.75 -7.49
C VAL A 98 6.50 -7.81 -7.09
N SER A 99 6.87 -6.86 -7.95
CA SER A 99 8.07 -6.04 -7.79
C SER A 99 7.86 -4.82 -6.90
N SER A 100 6.61 -4.41 -6.63
CA SER A 100 6.31 -3.24 -5.80
C SER A 100 4.92 -3.26 -5.19
N GLY A 101 4.70 -2.42 -4.17
CA GLY A 101 3.37 -2.16 -3.63
C GLY A 101 2.39 -1.60 -4.67
N THR A 102 2.86 -0.76 -5.60
CA THR A 102 2.02 -0.29 -6.73
C THR A 102 1.51 -1.46 -7.57
N GLU A 103 2.39 -2.40 -7.91
CA GLU A 103 2.02 -3.60 -8.69
C GLU A 103 1.05 -4.50 -7.91
N ALA A 104 1.23 -4.61 -6.59
CA ALA A 104 0.33 -5.37 -5.73
C ALA A 104 -1.08 -4.75 -5.72
N CYS A 105 -1.19 -3.44 -5.45
CA CYS A 105 -2.46 -2.75 -5.38
C CYS A 105 -3.19 -2.71 -6.73
N MET A 106 -2.48 -2.47 -7.85
CA MET A 106 -3.12 -2.51 -9.17
C MET A 106 -3.59 -3.93 -9.55
N SER A 107 -2.87 -4.96 -9.12
CA SER A 107 -3.24 -6.36 -9.35
C SER A 107 -4.46 -6.76 -8.51
N ALA A 108 -4.50 -6.33 -7.24
CA ALA A 108 -5.64 -6.57 -6.35
C ALA A 108 -6.92 -5.91 -6.88
N VAL A 109 -6.85 -4.65 -7.32
CA VAL A 109 -7.99 -3.96 -7.96
C VAL A 109 -8.43 -4.66 -9.24
N ARG A 110 -7.48 -5.10 -10.08
CA ARG A 110 -7.81 -5.84 -11.31
C ARG A 110 -8.49 -7.17 -10.99
N LEU A 111 -8.01 -7.90 -9.99
CA LEU A 111 -8.63 -9.15 -9.54
C LEU A 111 -10.04 -8.92 -9.03
N ALA A 112 -10.25 -7.89 -8.19
CA ALA A 112 -11.57 -7.55 -7.67
C ALA A 112 -12.58 -7.20 -8.78
N ARG A 113 -12.15 -6.43 -9.79
CA ARG A 113 -12.98 -6.13 -10.98
C ARG A 113 -13.33 -7.40 -11.75
N GLY A 114 -12.35 -8.27 -12.01
CA GLY A 114 -12.56 -9.53 -12.71
C GLY A 114 -13.48 -10.49 -11.96
N TYR A 115 -13.36 -10.55 -10.64
CA TYR A 115 -14.18 -11.41 -9.78
C TYR A 115 -15.64 -10.94 -9.69
N THR A 116 -15.84 -9.63 -9.51
CA THR A 116 -17.18 -9.06 -9.30
C THR A 116 -17.92 -8.73 -10.60
N GLY A 117 -17.20 -8.54 -11.71
CA GLY A 117 -17.76 -8.03 -12.97
C GLY A 117 -18.12 -6.53 -12.91
N LYS A 118 -17.63 -5.82 -11.89
CA LYS A 118 -17.94 -4.41 -11.63
C LYS A 118 -16.72 -3.53 -11.93
N ASN A 119 -16.93 -2.23 -12.18
CA ASN A 119 -15.86 -1.33 -12.63
C ASN A 119 -15.34 -0.39 -11.52
N LYS A 120 -16.23 0.14 -10.69
CA LYS A 120 -15.89 1.23 -9.78
C LYS A 120 -15.09 0.72 -8.58
N ILE A 121 -14.19 1.54 -8.06
CA ILE A 121 -13.55 1.30 -6.76
C ILE A 121 -13.78 2.51 -5.86
N ILE A 122 -13.79 2.29 -4.54
CA ILE A 122 -13.69 3.36 -3.55
C ILE A 122 -12.30 3.31 -2.93
N LYS A 123 -11.65 4.48 -2.86
CA LYS A 123 -10.43 4.72 -2.07
C LYS A 123 -10.64 5.89 -1.11
N PHE A 124 -9.66 6.13 -0.24
CA PHE A 124 -9.78 7.17 0.79
C PHE A 124 -8.79 8.32 0.60
N ASP A 125 -9.23 9.53 0.91
CA ASP A 125 -8.36 10.71 0.92
C ASP A 125 -7.17 10.50 1.85
N GLY A 126 -5.98 10.87 1.36
CA GLY A 126 -4.72 10.74 2.09
C GLY A 126 -4.15 9.31 2.18
N CYS A 127 -4.87 8.30 1.71
CA CYS A 127 -4.29 6.99 1.45
C CYS A 127 -3.52 7.01 0.12
N TYR A 128 -2.43 6.24 0.04
CA TYR A 128 -1.63 6.09 -1.18
C TYR A 128 -1.36 4.61 -1.48
N HIS A 129 -1.85 4.16 -2.64
CA HIS A 129 -1.80 2.77 -3.09
C HIS A 129 -0.86 2.57 -4.29
N GLY A 130 0.12 3.46 -4.45
CA GLY A 130 0.96 3.54 -5.64
C GLY A 130 0.44 4.54 -6.67
N HIS A 131 1.08 4.56 -7.84
CA HIS A 131 0.84 5.56 -8.89
C HIS A 131 0.20 4.98 -10.16
N ALA A 132 -0.45 3.81 -10.08
CA ALA A 132 -1.29 3.36 -11.17
C ALA A 132 -2.45 4.35 -11.37
N ASP A 133 -2.88 4.58 -12.61
CA ASP A 133 -3.81 5.65 -12.99
C ASP A 133 -5.06 5.75 -12.08
N CYS A 134 -5.65 4.60 -11.71
CA CYS A 134 -6.83 4.55 -10.85
C CYS A 134 -6.61 5.05 -9.42
N PHE A 135 -5.36 5.17 -8.95
CA PHE A 135 -5.05 5.72 -7.63
C PHE A 135 -4.72 7.21 -7.69
N LEU A 136 -4.50 7.76 -8.88
CA LEU A 136 -4.10 9.15 -9.03
C LEU A 136 -5.29 10.12 -8.96
N VAL A 137 -6.53 9.64 -8.94
CA VAL A 137 -7.77 10.44 -8.90
C VAL A 137 -7.95 11.14 -7.55
N ASN A 138 -8.35 12.41 -7.52
CA ASN A 138 -8.60 13.15 -6.27
C ASN A 138 -10.08 13.08 -5.86
N ALA A 139 -10.42 13.49 -4.63
CA ALA A 139 -11.82 13.70 -4.27
C ALA A 139 -12.41 14.85 -5.09
N GLY A 140 -13.36 14.53 -5.98
CA GLY A 140 -14.37 15.49 -6.42
C GLY A 140 -15.44 15.47 -5.34
N SER A 141 -15.76 16.62 -4.75
CA SER A 141 -16.91 16.68 -3.84
C SER A 141 -18.12 16.10 -4.58
N GLY A 142 -18.73 15.05 -4.02
CA GLY A 142 -19.88 14.32 -4.60
C GLY A 142 -21.15 15.16 -4.82
N VAL A 143 -21.02 16.48 -4.88
CA VAL A 143 -22.09 17.45 -5.14
C VAL A 143 -21.68 18.48 -6.21
N ALA A 144 -20.42 18.52 -6.65
CA ALA A 144 -19.94 19.48 -7.64
C ALA A 144 -19.43 18.80 -8.92
N THR A 145 -20.33 18.81 -9.91
CA THR A 145 -20.04 18.88 -11.35
C THR A 145 -19.36 17.68 -12.01
N LEU A 146 -20.03 17.26 -13.09
CA LEU A 146 -19.56 16.58 -14.30
C LEU A 146 -18.29 17.18 -14.97
N ASN A 147 -17.54 18.03 -14.28
CA ASN A 147 -16.20 18.43 -14.68
C ASN A 147 -15.25 17.33 -14.23
N ILE A 148 -15.03 16.41 -15.17
CA ILE A 148 -13.92 15.45 -15.19
C ILE A 148 -12.74 16.09 -14.46
N GLN A 149 -12.35 15.53 -13.31
CA GLN A 149 -11.09 15.89 -12.71
C GLN A 149 -10.00 15.51 -13.71
N THR A 150 -9.54 16.48 -14.49
CA THR A 150 -8.52 16.26 -15.48
C THR A 150 -7.19 16.20 -14.75
N ILE A 151 -6.78 14.97 -14.45
CA ILE A 151 -5.42 14.70 -14.01
C ILE A 151 -4.61 14.48 -15.28
N PRO A 152 -3.64 15.35 -15.59
CA PRO A 152 -2.87 15.23 -16.82
C PRO A 152 -2.29 13.81 -16.95
N GLY A 153 -2.58 13.15 -18.06
CA GLY A 153 -2.14 11.78 -18.33
C GLY A 153 -3.08 10.65 -17.88
N VAL A 154 -4.16 10.95 -17.14
CA VAL A 154 -5.18 9.95 -16.74
C VAL A 154 -6.45 10.14 -17.56
N THR A 155 -6.99 9.05 -18.11
CA THR A 155 -8.22 9.10 -18.91
C THR A 155 -9.47 9.36 -18.06
N ALA A 156 -10.49 9.97 -18.67
CA ALA A 156 -11.77 10.22 -17.99
C ALA A 156 -12.47 8.93 -17.53
N GLY A 157 -12.31 7.81 -18.25
CA GLY A 157 -12.86 6.52 -17.83
C GLY A 157 -12.28 6.05 -16.50
N VAL A 158 -10.95 6.11 -16.35
CA VAL A 158 -10.30 5.75 -15.08
C VAL A 158 -10.72 6.69 -13.95
N ALA A 159 -10.86 7.98 -14.23
CA ALA A 159 -11.34 8.96 -13.25
C ALA A 159 -12.78 8.65 -12.79
N ASN A 160 -13.69 8.34 -13.73
CA ASN A 160 -15.08 8.01 -13.43
C ASN A 160 -15.24 6.69 -12.67
N ASP A 161 -14.33 5.74 -12.88
CA ASP A 161 -14.32 4.45 -12.19
C ASP A 161 -13.65 4.48 -10.81
N THR A 162 -13.21 5.65 -10.33
CA THR A 162 -12.56 5.80 -9.03
C THR A 162 -13.30 6.80 -8.16
N LEU A 163 -14.03 6.28 -7.19
CA LEU A 163 -14.70 7.06 -6.16
C LEU A 163 -13.75 7.32 -5.00
N THR A 164 -13.86 8.50 -4.38
CA THR A 164 -13.02 8.86 -3.23
C THR A 164 -13.90 9.31 -2.06
N ALA A 165 -13.60 8.79 -0.87
CA ALA A 165 -14.25 9.18 0.38
C ALA A 165 -13.22 9.72 1.40
N PRO A 166 -13.60 10.61 2.31
CA PRO A 166 -12.74 10.97 3.43
C PRO A 166 -12.51 9.75 4.34
N PHE A 167 -11.25 9.48 4.71
CA PHE A 167 -10.94 8.46 5.71
C PHE A 167 -11.70 8.72 7.02
N ASN A 168 -12.15 7.67 7.72
CA ASN A 168 -12.98 7.77 8.94
C ASN A 168 -14.37 8.41 8.76
N ASN A 169 -14.91 8.48 7.55
CA ASN A 169 -16.26 8.98 7.26
C ASN A 169 -17.13 7.90 6.59
N LEU A 170 -17.73 7.03 7.41
CA LEU A 170 -18.53 5.90 6.94
C LEU A 170 -19.80 6.33 6.18
N SER A 171 -20.48 7.40 6.62
CA SER A 171 -21.73 7.84 5.99
C SER A 171 -21.54 8.30 4.55
N ILE A 172 -20.38 8.88 4.21
CA ILE A 172 -20.05 9.20 2.83
C ILE A 172 -19.84 7.94 1.99
N VAL A 173 -19.24 6.88 2.57
CA VAL A 173 -19.10 5.59 1.88
C VAL A 173 -20.48 4.96 1.64
N GLU A 174 -21.38 4.99 2.62
CA GLU A 174 -22.76 4.49 2.47
C GLU A 174 -23.52 5.22 1.35
N ASN A 175 -23.35 6.55 1.25
CA ASN A 175 -23.94 7.34 0.16
C ASN A 175 -23.35 6.95 -1.21
N LEU A 176 -22.03 6.84 -1.33
CA LEU A 176 -21.37 6.43 -2.57
C LEU A 176 -21.84 5.04 -3.02
N VAL A 177 -21.98 4.11 -2.08
CA VAL A 177 -22.48 2.76 -2.36
C VAL A 177 -23.93 2.78 -2.83
N THR A 178 -24.77 3.60 -2.20
CA THR A 178 -26.18 3.76 -2.58
C THR A 178 -26.32 4.36 -3.99
N GLU A 179 -25.54 5.39 -4.31
CA GLU A 179 -25.56 6.07 -5.61
C GLU A 179 -24.97 5.23 -6.75
N ASN A 180 -24.10 4.27 -6.42
CA ASN A 180 -23.39 3.42 -7.39
C ASN A 180 -23.73 1.94 -7.18
N LYS A 181 -24.99 1.67 -6.81
CA LYS A 181 -25.45 0.34 -6.43
C LYS A 181 -25.18 -0.68 -7.53
N GLY A 182 -24.50 -1.77 -7.17
CA GLY A 182 -24.13 -2.84 -8.09
C GLY A 182 -22.95 -2.53 -9.02
N GLU A 183 -22.32 -1.35 -8.91
CA GLU A 183 -21.22 -0.95 -9.82
C GLU A 183 -19.82 -0.98 -9.17
N ILE A 184 -19.73 -1.13 -7.85
CA ILE A 184 -18.47 -1.08 -7.09
C ILE A 184 -17.86 -2.47 -6.92
N ALA A 185 -16.68 -2.66 -7.48
CA ALA A 185 -15.88 -3.88 -7.39
C ALA A 185 -15.12 -4.00 -6.06
N ALA A 186 -14.55 -2.90 -5.58
CA ALA A 186 -13.70 -2.93 -4.39
C ALA A 186 -13.75 -1.67 -3.54
N ILE A 187 -13.51 -1.84 -2.24
CA ILE A 187 -13.07 -0.78 -1.33
C ILE A 187 -11.61 -1.09 -0.98
N ILE A 188 -10.68 -0.19 -1.30
CA ILE A 188 -9.25 -0.31 -0.95
C ILE A 188 -8.86 0.76 0.07
N ILE A 189 -8.11 0.36 1.11
CA ILE A 189 -7.82 1.20 2.26
C ILE A 189 -6.48 0.86 2.91
N GLU A 190 -5.74 1.88 3.38
CA GLU A 190 -4.71 1.66 4.41
C GLU A 190 -5.41 1.49 5.76
N PRO A 191 -5.37 0.30 6.40
CA PRO A 191 -6.13 0.05 7.63
C PRO A 191 -5.69 0.94 8.80
N VAL A 192 -4.41 1.34 8.80
CA VAL A 192 -3.90 2.51 9.52
C VAL A 192 -3.19 3.38 8.48
N VAL A 193 -3.66 4.61 8.29
CA VAL A 193 -3.09 5.51 7.29
C VAL A 193 -1.68 5.91 7.72
N GLY A 194 -0.72 5.83 6.81
CA GLY A 194 0.64 6.33 7.01
C GLY A 194 1.05 7.47 6.07
N ASN A 195 0.44 7.57 4.89
CA ASN A 195 0.90 8.48 3.84
C ASN A 195 0.48 9.95 4.01
N MET A 196 -0.50 10.24 4.87
CA MET A 196 -0.82 11.60 5.34
C MET A 196 -0.53 11.80 6.84
N GLY A 197 0.46 11.05 7.35
CA GLY A 197 0.70 10.88 8.77
C GLY A 197 0.03 9.62 9.32
N CYS A 198 0.36 9.28 10.57
CA CYS A 198 -0.17 8.08 11.24
C CYS A 198 -1.58 8.37 11.80
N ILE A 199 -2.62 7.94 11.08
CA ILE A 199 -4.02 8.18 11.46
C ILE A 199 -4.72 6.84 11.66
N LEU A 200 -5.18 6.61 12.90
CA LEU A 200 -5.88 5.39 13.29
C LEU A 200 -7.34 5.41 12.79
N PRO A 201 -7.92 4.23 12.49
CA PRO A 201 -9.34 4.12 12.21
C PRO A 201 -10.14 4.46 13.48
N LYS A 202 -11.23 5.21 13.32
CA LYS A 202 -12.20 5.44 14.39
C LYS A 202 -12.92 4.13 14.72
N PRO A 203 -13.35 3.93 15.98
CA PRO A 203 -14.14 2.76 16.36
C PRO A 203 -15.33 2.55 15.42
N GLY A 204 -15.52 1.32 14.94
CA GLY A 204 -16.61 0.93 14.04
C GLY A 204 -16.44 1.33 12.58
N PHE A 205 -15.40 2.09 12.21
CA PHE A 205 -15.19 2.48 10.81
C PHE A 205 -14.87 1.28 9.92
N LEU A 206 -13.84 0.49 10.27
CA LEU A 206 -13.45 -0.69 9.49
C LEU A 206 -14.51 -1.79 9.54
N ASP A 207 -15.16 -2.00 10.69
CA ASP A 207 -16.30 -2.93 10.82
C ASP A 207 -17.44 -2.53 9.87
N GLY A 208 -17.75 -1.23 9.80
CA GLY A 208 -18.75 -0.68 8.89
C GLY A 208 -18.40 -0.93 7.42
N LEU A 209 -17.14 -0.67 7.02
CA LEU A 209 -16.67 -0.96 5.66
C LEU A 209 -16.76 -2.46 5.34
N ARG A 210 -16.35 -3.32 6.28
CA ARG A 210 -16.42 -4.77 6.12
C ARG A 210 -17.86 -5.23 5.94
N LYS A 211 -18.78 -4.70 6.74
CA LYS A 211 -20.22 -4.99 6.64
C LYS A 211 -20.79 -4.58 5.28
N ILE A 212 -20.52 -3.36 4.84
CA ILE A 212 -20.91 -2.84 3.52
C ILE A 212 -20.39 -3.77 2.41
N CYS A 213 -19.13 -4.20 2.51
CA CYS A 213 -18.52 -5.08 1.52
C CYS A 213 -19.24 -6.42 1.42
N ASN A 214 -19.62 -7.00 2.56
CA ASN A 214 -20.35 -8.26 2.61
C ASN A 214 -21.77 -8.14 2.05
N GLU A 215 -22.48 -7.06 2.38
CA GLU A 215 -23.87 -6.86 1.96
C GLU A 215 -23.99 -6.57 0.45
N GLU A 216 -23.02 -5.86 -0.14
CA GLU A 216 -23.08 -5.38 -1.52
C GLU A 216 -22.20 -6.19 -2.49
N ASN A 217 -21.60 -7.29 -2.03
CA ASN A 217 -20.64 -8.11 -2.79
C ASN A 217 -19.51 -7.25 -3.38
N ILE A 218 -18.85 -6.48 -2.53
CA ILE A 218 -17.70 -5.65 -2.85
C ILE A 218 -16.46 -6.31 -2.22
N VAL A 219 -15.36 -6.40 -2.96
CA VAL A 219 -14.11 -6.95 -2.43
C VAL A 219 -13.46 -5.91 -1.51
N PHE A 220 -13.21 -6.29 -0.26
CA PHE A 220 -12.52 -5.45 0.70
C PHE A 220 -11.01 -5.70 0.65
N ILE A 221 -10.25 -4.66 0.32
CA ILE A 221 -8.81 -4.74 0.11
C ILE A 221 -8.08 -3.93 1.18
N PHE A 222 -7.23 -4.59 1.96
CA PHE A 222 -6.28 -3.89 2.81
C PHE A 222 -4.96 -3.65 2.06
N ASP A 223 -4.57 -2.38 1.99
CA ASP A 223 -3.21 -2.00 1.66
C ASP A 223 -2.34 -2.05 2.91
N GLU A 224 -1.66 -3.18 3.09
CA GLU A 224 -0.75 -3.45 4.18
C GLU A 224 0.72 -3.30 3.75
N VAL A 225 0.99 -2.55 2.68
CA VAL A 225 2.37 -2.30 2.22
C VAL A 225 3.18 -1.57 3.29
N MET A 226 2.54 -0.79 4.19
CA MET A 226 3.22 -0.16 5.34
C MET A 226 2.98 -0.88 6.67
N THR A 227 1.76 -1.38 6.90
CA THR A 227 1.34 -1.93 8.20
C THR A 227 1.67 -3.42 8.37
N GLY A 228 1.78 -4.15 7.26
CA GLY A 228 2.07 -5.59 7.24
C GLY A 228 3.41 -5.90 7.88
N PHE A 229 3.43 -6.95 8.72
CA PHE A 229 4.60 -7.39 9.50
C PHE A 229 5.18 -6.33 10.46
N ARG A 230 4.52 -5.18 10.60
CA ARG A 230 4.94 -4.05 11.43
C ARG A 230 4.06 -3.85 12.65
N LEU A 231 2.74 -3.89 12.47
CA LEU A 231 1.80 -3.71 13.58
C LEU A 231 1.59 -5.00 14.39
N ALA A 232 1.71 -6.14 13.72
CA ALA A 232 1.75 -7.49 14.26
C ALA A 232 2.43 -8.41 13.23
N ALA A 233 2.65 -9.69 13.57
CA ALA A 233 3.23 -10.67 12.65
C ALA A 233 2.35 -10.82 11.39
N GLY A 234 1.03 -10.88 11.58
CA GLY A 234 0.00 -10.90 10.56
C GLY A 234 -0.49 -9.53 10.11
N GLY A 235 0.21 -8.44 10.46
CA GLY A 235 -0.15 -7.07 10.04
C GLY A 235 -1.33 -6.45 10.81
N ALA A 236 -1.92 -5.42 10.21
CA ALA A 236 -3.07 -4.69 10.72
C ALA A 236 -4.31 -5.57 10.80
N GLN A 237 -4.53 -6.50 9.87
CA GLN A 237 -5.67 -7.42 9.97
C GLN A 237 -5.66 -8.23 11.26
N GLU A 238 -4.50 -8.76 11.68
CA GLU A 238 -4.36 -9.47 12.96
C GLU A 238 -4.57 -8.49 14.13
N LYS A 239 -3.91 -7.32 14.04
CA LYS A 239 -3.94 -6.33 15.11
C LYS A 239 -5.33 -5.75 15.37
N LEU A 240 -6.08 -5.48 14.29
CA LEU A 240 -7.39 -4.84 14.29
C LEU A 240 -8.54 -5.86 14.28
N LYS A 241 -8.24 -7.14 14.01
CA LYS A 241 -9.19 -8.26 13.93
C LYS A 241 -10.28 -8.02 12.88
N ILE A 242 -9.87 -7.55 11.71
CA ILE A 242 -10.75 -7.32 10.57
C ILE A 242 -10.20 -8.12 9.39
N ASP A 243 -11.01 -9.03 8.88
CA ASP A 243 -10.67 -9.87 7.75
C ASP A 243 -10.97 -9.14 6.43
N ALA A 244 -9.91 -8.80 5.69
CA ALA A 244 -10.03 -8.33 4.31
C ALA A 244 -10.10 -9.53 3.34
N ASP A 245 -10.72 -9.33 2.18
CA ASP A 245 -10.82 -10.36 1.14
C ASP A 245 -9.51 -10.48 0.35
N LEU A 246 -8.80 -9.36 0.18
CA LEU A 246 -7.46 -9.29 -0.39
C LEU A 246 -6.57 -8.41 0.48
N VAL A 247 -5.29 -8.75 0.55
CA VAL A 247 -4.30 -7.94 1.26
C VAL A 247 -3.07 -7.74 0.38
N THR A 248 -2.57 -6.51 0.31
CA THR A 248 -1.33 -6.21 -0.40
C THR A 248 -0.20 -5.96 0.58
N TYR A 249 0.97 -6.52 0.28
CA TYR A 249 2.17 -6.39 1.10
C TYR A 249 3.31 -5.79 0.28
N GLY A 250 4.29 -5.27 1.01
CA GLY A 250 5.54 -4.79 0.45
C GLY A 250 6.46 -4.38 1.60
N LYS A 251 7.50 -3.61 1.28
CA LYS A 251 8.46 -3.11 2.26
C LYS A 251 9.13 -4.24 3.05
N VAL A 252 8.60 -4.63 4.20
CA VAL A 252 9.20 -5.58 5.16
C VAL A 252 9.38 -6.98 4.57
N ILE A 253 8.55 -7.39 3.59
CA ILE A 253 8.60 -8.74 3.00
C ILE A 253 9.81 -9.00 2.08
N GLY A 254 10.57 -7.95 1.72
CA GLY A 254 11.75 -8.04 0.87
C GLY A 254 12.99 -7.50 1.57
#